data_AF-A0A2V9IEP7-F1
#
_entry.id   AF-A0A2V9IEP7-F1
#
_cell.length_a   1.000
_cell.length_b   1.000
_cell.length_c   1.000
_cell.angle_alpha   90.00
_cell.angle_beta   90.00
_cell.angle_gamma   90.00
#
_symmetry.space_group_name_H-M   'P 1'
#
loop_
_entity.id
_entity.type
_entity.pdbx_description
1 polymer ?
#
loop_
_entity_poly.entity_id
_entity_poly.type
_entity_poly.pdbx_seq_one_letter_code
_entity_poly.pdbx_strand_id
1 'polypeptide(L)'
;MRRSAGLPVSDPSYQRGVQYLLNTQLEDGSWHVRTRAAGFQPYFDNGFPHGVDQWISAAGTSLATIALTLATPPAGTHAAAGARAQR
;
A
#
# COMPACT_ATOMS: atom_id res chain seq x y z
N MET A 1 17.64 -0.97 2.52
CA MET A 1 16.29 -1.54 2.29
C MET A 1 16.40 -2.94 1.71
N ARG A 2 15.78 -3.95 2.33
CA ARG A 2 15.73 -5.33 1.79
C ARG A 2 14.47 -5.46 0.92
N ARG A 3 14.57 -5.93 -0.33
CA ARG A 3 13.42 -6.26 -1.18
C ARG A 3 12.88 -7.63 -0.75
N SER A 4 11.88 -7.64 0.12
CA SER A 4 11.55 -8.78 1.00
C SER A 4 10.78 -9.96 0.38
N ALA A 5 10.94 -10.25 -0.92
CA ALA A 5 10.40 -11.48 -1.50
C ALA A 5 11.30 -12.10 -2.59
N GLY A 6 12.44 -11.50 -2.91
CA GLY A 6 13.29 -11.94 -4.02
C GLY A 6 12.69 -11.74 -5.43
N LEU A 7 11.42 -11.35 -5.52
CA LEU A 7 10.75 -11.11 -6.80
C LEU A 7 11.10 -9.73 -7.36
N PRO A 8 11.40 -9.62 -8.67
CA PRO A 8 11.47 -8.32 -9.32
C PRO A 8 10.10 -7.65 -9.31
N VAL A 9 10.06 -6.32 -9.30
CA VAL A 9 8.78 -5.57 -9.35
C VAL A 9 7.98 -5.88 -10.62
N SER A 10 8.63 -6.33 -11.69
CA SER A 10 8.00 -6.79 -12.93
C SER A 10 7.37 -8.18 -12.84
N ASP A 11 7.55 -8.91 -11.73
CA ASP A 11 6.93 -10.22 -11.56
C ASP A 11 5.39 -10.09 -11.58
N PRO A 12 4.67 -10.92 -12.34
CA PRO A 12 3.21 -10.86 -12.40
C PRO A 12 2.53 -10.97 -11.02
N SER A 13 3.11 -11.72 -10.09
CA SER A 13 2.59 -11.87 -8.72
C SER A 13 2.75 -10.59 -7.92
N TYR A 14 3.88 -9.90 -8.11
CA TYR A 14 4.11 -8.59 -7.50
C TYR A 14 3.12 -7.56 -8.05
N GLN A 15 2.93 -7.51 -9.37
CA GLN A 15 1.99 -6.60 -10.03
C GLN A 15 0.54 -6.84 -9.61
N ARG A 16 0.12 -8.10 -9.46
CA ARG A 16 -1.21 -8.44 -8.90
C ARG A 16 -1.39 -7.89 -7.48
N GLY A 17 -0.34 -7.95 -6.66
CA GLY A 17 -0.35 -7.38 -5.31
C GLY A 17 -0.52 -5.86 -5.33
N VAL A 18 0.23 -5.15 -6.19
CA VAL A 18 0.09 -3.70 -6.38
C VAL A 18 -1.32 -3.33 -6.83
N GLN A 19 -1.86 -4.03 -7.83
CA GLN A 19 -3.21 -3.77 -8.32
C GLN A 19 -4.27 -4.02 -7.25
N TYR A 20 -4.12 -5.09 -6.46
CA TYR A 20 -5.01 -5.38 -5.35
C TYR A 20 -5.02 -4.22 -4.35
N LEU A 21 -3.84 -3.72 -3.95
CA LEU A 21 -3.75 -2.59 -3.03
C LEU A 21 -4.45 -1.35 -3.59
N LEU A 22 -4.14 -0.96 -4.84
CA LEU A 22 -4.77 0.20 -5.48
C LEU A 22 -6.30 0.07 -5.60
N ASN A 23 -6.81 -1.14 -5.87
CA ASN A 23 -8.25 -1.38 -6.00
C ASN A 23 -9.00 -1.45 -4.67
N THR A 24 -8.29 -1.63 -3.55
CA THR A 24 -8.89 -1.84 -2.22
C THR A 24 -8.61 -0.71 -1.25
N GLN A 25 -7.90 0.35 -1.69
CA GLN A 25 -7.75 1.57 -0.91
C GLN A 25 -9.12 2.23 -0.74
N LEU A 26 -9.44 2.65 0.48
CA LEU A 26 -10.66 3.38 0.80
C LEU A 26 -10.52 4.87 0.43
N GLU A 27 -11.65 5.60 0.41
CA GLU A 27 -11.68 7.03 0.06
C GLU A 27 -10.81 7.89 1.00
N ASP A 28 -10.69 7.50 2.26
CA ASP A 28 -9.83 8.15 3.26
C ASP A 28 -8.33 7.81 3.08
N GLY A 29 -7.99 6.99 2.09
CA GLY A 29 -6.64 6.55 1.78
C GLY A 29 -6.16 5.33 2.59
N SER A 30 -6.96 4.82 3.52
CA SER A 30 -6.60 3.69 4.36
C SER A 30 -6.93 2.33 3.74
N TRP A 31 -6.38 1.26 4.32
CA TRP A 31 -6.81 -0.12 4.08
C TRP A 31 -7.37 -0.69 5.38
N HIS A 32 -8.65 -1.08 5.37
CA HIS A 32 -9.29 -1.74 6.51
C HIS A 32 -8.83 -3.19 6.64
N VAL A 33 -8.29 -3.55 7.81
CA VAL A 33 -7.91 -4.92 8.15
C VAL A 33 -8.73 -5.37 9.34
N ARG A 34 -9.48 -6.47 9.21
CA ARG A 34 -10.28 -7.00 10.31
C ARG A 34 -9.41 -7.76 11.32
N THR A 35 -9.54 -7.39 12.60
CA THR A 35 -8.91 -8.08 13.72
C THR A 35 -9.47 -9.49 13.86
N ARG A 36 -8.58 -10.47 14.08
CA ARG A 36 -8.94 -11.88 14.35
C ARG A 36 -8.39 -12.40 15.68
N ALA A 37 -7.65 -11.56 16.41
CA ALA A 37 -7.11 -11.88 17.72
C ALA A 37 -8.06 -11.41 18.83
N ALA A 38 -8.09 -12.13 19.94
CA ALA A 38 -8.82 -11.68 21.13
C ALA A 38 -8.13 -10.43 21.70
N GLY A 39 -8.91 -9.38 21.95
CA GLY A 39 -8.42 -8.18 22.62
C GLY A 39 -8.08 -8.48 24.08
N PHE A 40 -6.89 -8.11 24.52
CA PHE A 40 -6.48 -8.22 25.94
C PHE A 40 -6.59 -6.89 26.69
N GLN A 41 -6.65 -5.77 25.97
CA GLN A 41 -6.80 -4.43 26.53
C GLN A 41 -8.22 -3.90 26.31
N PRO A 42 -8.76 -3.09 27.24
CA PRO A 42 -9.98 -2.34 26.99
C PRO A 42 -9.85 -1.48 25.73
N TYR A 43 -10.96 -1.35 25.00
CA TYR A 43 -11.01 -0.47 23.83
C TYR A 43 -10.78 0.99 24.23
N PHE A 44 -9.98 1.69 23.43
CA PHE A 44 -9.86 3.13 23.44
C PHE A 44 -9.65 3.61 22.01
N ASP A 45 -10.22 4.74 21.64
CA ASP A 45 -10.08 5.33 20.31
C ASP A 45 -8.69 5.96 20.15
N ASN A 46 -7.99 5.63 19.06
CA ASN A 46 -6.65 6.16 18.76
C ASN A 46 -6.65 7.20 17.62
N GLY A 47 -7.82 7.57 17.10
CA GLY A 47 -7.99 8.53 16.01
C GLY A 47 -7.79 7.97 14.60
N PHE A 48 -7.39 6.70 14.46
CA PHE A 48 -7.39 6.03 13.17
C PHE A 48 -8.79 5.45 12.89
N PRO A 49 -9.30 5.48 11.64
CA PRO A 49 -10.60 4.89 11.30
C PRO A 49 -10.67 3.39 11.63
N HIS A 50 -11.85 2.79 11.46
CA HIS A 50 -12.11 1.35 11.63
C HIS A 50 -12.36 0.85 13.07
N GLY A 51 -12.55 1.74 14.04
CA GLY A 51 -13.04 1.39 15.38
C GLY A 51 -12.16 0.34 16.08
N VAL A 52 -12.71 -0.84 16.40
CA VAL A 52 -11.92 -1.93 17.04
C VAL A 52 -10.77 -2.43 16.18
N ASP A 53 -10.82 -2.20 14.87
CA ASP A 53 -9.80 -2.60 13.89
C ASP A 53 -8.76 -1.51 13.62
N GLN A 54 -8.84 -0.36 14.29
CA GLN A 54 -8.00 0.81 14.04
C GLN A 54 -6.49 0.52 14.09
N TRP A 55 -6.05 -0.31 15.05
CA TRP A 55 -4.62 -0.61 15.25
C TRP A 55 -4.04 -1.47 14.12
N ILE A 56 -4.74 -2.55 13.78
CA ILE A 56 -4.30 -3.45 12.71
C ILE A 56 -4.46 -2.79 11.33
N SER A 57 -5.45 -1.92 11.17
CA SER A 57 -5.66 -1.15 9.93
C SER A 57 -4.62 -0.06 9.75
N ALA A 58 -4.17 0.60 10.82
CA ALA A 58 -3.04 1.53 10.78
C ALA A 58 -1.76 0.81 10.34
N ALA A 59 -1.48 -0.37 10.92
CA ALA A 59 -0.36 -1.20 10.51
C ALA A 59 -0.48 -1.62 9.03
N GLY A 60 -1.65 -2.12 8.62
CA GLY A 60 -1.95 -2.52 7.24
C GLY A 60 -1.74 -1.39 6.24
N THR A 61 -2.23 -0.18 6.56
CA THR A 61 -2.09 1.02 5.73
C THR A 61 -0.62 1.43 5.57
N SER A 62 0.17 1.38 6.65
CA SER A 62 1.61 1.66 6.57
C SER A 62 2.36 0.67 5.67
N LEU A 63 2.05 -0.62 5.77
CA LEU A 63 2.66 -1.67 4.94
C LEU A 63 2.25 -1.57 3.48
N ALA A 64 0.97 -1.27 3.20
CA ALA A 64 0.48 -1.01 1.85
C ALA A 64 1.20 0.18 1.21
N THR A 65 1.37 1.26 1.98
CA THR A 65 2.08 2.47 1.52
C THR A 65 3.54 2.18 1.20
N ILE A 66 4.23 1.41 2.04
CA ILE A 66 5.61 0.98 1.78
C ILE A 66 5.67 0.11 0.52
N ALA A 67 4.74 -0.84 0.35
CA ALA A 67 4.70 -1.71 -0.82
C ALA A 67 4.53 -0.91 -2.13
N LEU A 68 3.59 0.06 -2.15
CA LEU A 68 3.36 0.94 -3.29
C LEU A 68 4.56 1.87 -3.57
N THR A 69 5.20 2.38 -2.52
CA THR A 69 6.42 3.20 -2.65
C THR A 69 7.54 2.40 -3.32
N LEU A 70 7.72 1.14 -2.94
CA LEU A 70 8.73 0.26 -3.53
C LEU A 70 8.41 -0.18 -4.98
N ALA A 71 7.13 -0.14 -5.36
CA ALA A 71 6.69 -0.42 -6.73
C ALA A 71 6.88 0.78 -7.68
N THR A 72 7.11 1.98 -7.15
CA THR A 72 7.22 3.20 -7.94
C THR A 72 8.57 3.23 -8.68
N PRO A 73 8.60 3.50 -10.01
CA PRO A 73 9.85 3.71 -10.73
C PRO A 73 10.64 4.89 -10.11
N PRO A 74 11.99 4.84 -10.11
CA PRO A 74 12.78 5.99 -9.69
C PRO A 74 12.39 7.23 -10.51
N ALA A 75 12.29 8.38 -9.83
CA ALA A 75 11.94 9.66 -10.44
C ALA A 75 12.96 10.00 -11.56
N GLY A 76 12.58 9.67 -12.79
CA GLY A 76 13.45 9.74 -13.96
C GLY A 76 12.81 9.18 -15.24
N THR A 77 11.78 8.34 -15.12
CA THR A 77 11.15 7.70 -16.29
C THR A 77 9.90 8.42 -16.85
N HIS A 78 9.51 9.58 -16.30
CA HIS A 78 8.36 10.36 -16.79
C HIS A 78 8.70 11.47 -17.83
N ALA A 79 9.94 11.57 -18.31
CA ALA A 79 10.37 12.61 -19.25
C ALA A 79 10.97 12.05 -20.55
N ALA A 80 10.18 11.32 -21.34
CA ALA A 80 10.57 10.98 -22.72
C ALA A 80 9.40 10.72 -23.70
N ALA A 81 8.14 10.89 -23.29
CA ALA A 81 6.99 10.63 -24.18
C ALA A 81 6.46 11.89 -24.90
N GLY A 82 6.83 13.10 -24.47
CA GLY A 82 6.30 14.36 -25.03
C GLY A 82 7.08 14.97 -26.20
N ALA A 83 8.32 14.55 -26.47
CA ALA A 83 9.22 15.28 -27.38
C ALA A 83 9.22 14.81 -28.84
N ARG A 84 8.41 13.80 -29.22
CA ARG A 84 8.45 13.21 -30.57
C ARG A 84 7.35 13.67 -31.54
N ALA A 85 6.51 14.64 -31.15
CA ALA A 85 5.35 15.08 -31.94
C ALA A 85 5.50 16.49 -32.57
N GLN A 86 6.71 17.05 -32.63
CA GLN A 86 6.96 18.33 -33.31
C GLN A 86 8.21 18.23 -34.19
N ARG A 87 8.06 17.65 -35.38
CA ARG A 87 8.93 17.85 -36.54
C ARG A 87 8.09 17.84 -37.80
#